data_AF-A0A7H0I7D0-F1
#
_entry.id   AF-A0A7H0I7D0-F1
#
_cell.length_a   1.000
_cell.length_b   1.000
_cell.length_c   1.000
_cell.angle_alpha   90.00
_cell.angle_beta   90.00
_cell.angle_gamma   90.00
#
_symmetry.space_group_name_H-M   'P 1'
#
loop_
_entity.id
_entity.type
_entity.pdbx_description
1 polymer ?
#
loop_
_entity_poly.entity_id
_entity_poly.type
_entity_poly.pdbx_seq_one_letter_code
_entity_poly.pdbx_strand_id
1 'polypeptide(L)' 'MRTFLLLLLYCLVVTPVGLVSRLVADPMTRRTDRGDTYWIPSDPSPAR' A
#
# COMPACT_ATOMS: atom_id res chain seq x y z
N MET A 1 -2.85 -15.27 31.09
CA MET A 1 -1.90 -15.51 29.96
C MET A 1 -2.59 -15.92 28.66
N ARG A 2 -3.68 -16.71 28.68
CA ARG A 2 -4.44 -17.11 27.47
C ARG A 2 -4.84 -15.93 26.57
N THR A 3 -5.29 -14.83 27.15
CA THR A 3 -5.73 -13.63 26.40
C THR A 3 -4.59 -12.97 25.62
N PHE A 4 -3.39 -12.91 26.20
CA PHE A 4 -2.20 -12.40 25.52
C PHE A 4 -1.79 -13.28 24.34
N LEU A 5 -1.89 -14.60 24.51
CA LEU A 5 -1.58 -15.58 23.47
C LEU A 5 -2.54 -15.46 22.28
N LEU A 6 -3.83 -15.24 22.54
CA LEU A 6 -4.84 -14.97 21.52
C LEU A 6 -4.60 -13.64 20.80
N LEU A 7 -4.23 -12.58 21.53
CA LEU A 7 -3.92 -11.27 20.95
C LEU A 7 -2.68 -11.36 20.05
N LEU A 8 -1.66 -12.08 20.49
CA LEU A 8 -0.43 -12.28 19.73
C LEU A 8 -0.71 -13.10 18.46
N LEU A 9 -1.48 -14.18 18.57
CA LEU A 9 -1.91 -14.97 17.41
C LEU A 9 -2.73 -14.12 16.42
N TYR A 10 -3.65 -13.31 16.92
CA TYR A 10 -4.46 -12.41 16.10
C TYR A 10 -3.57 -11.40 15.35
N CYS A 11 -2.64 -10.74 16.04
CA CYS A 11 -1.70 -9.80 15.43
C CYS A 11 -0.65 -10.46 14.51
N LEU A 12 -0.37 -11.75 14.67
CA LEU A 12 0.60 -12.45 13.81
C LEU A 12 -0.04 -13.12 12.60
N VAL A 13 -1.35 -13.38 12.63
CA VAL A 13 -2.03 -14.13 11.57
C VAL A 13 -3.04 -13.25 10.83
N VAL A 14 -3.93 -12.57 11.55
CA VAL A 14 -5.04 -11.83 10.92
C VAL A 14 -4.53 -10.58 10.22
N THR A 15 -3.63 -9.83 10.85
CA THR A 15 -3.02 -8.62 10.29
C THR A 15 -2.20 -8.86 9.03
N PRO A 16 -1.24 -9.81 8.96
CA PRO A 16 -0.52 -10.06 7.71
C PRO A 16 -1.43 -10.66 6.64
N VAL A 17 -2.43 -11.48 6.99
CA VAL A 17 -3.41 -11.97 6.01
C VAL A 17 -4.22 -10.82 5.42
N GLY A 18 -4.66 -9.84 6.23
CA GLY A 18 -5.35 -8.65 5.75
C GLY A 18 -4.46 -7.73 4.90
N LEU A 19 -3.16 -7.68 5.21
CA LEU A 19 -2.19 -6.88 4.46
C LEU A 19 -1.86 -7.53 3.11
N VAL A 20 -1.67 -8.85 3.09
CA VAL A 20 -1.46 -9.64 1.87
C VAL A 20 -2.73 -9.66 1.02
N SER A 21 -3.91 -9.81 1.60
CA SER A 21 -5.17 -9.78 0.85
C SER A 21 -5.38 -8.42 0.18
N ARG A 22 -5.05 -7.33 0.88
CA ARG A 22 -5.08 -5.97 0.32
C ARG A 22 -4.04 -5.77 -0.78
N LEU A 23 -2.84 -6.35 -0.63
CA LEU A 23 -1.80 -6.30 -1.66
C LEU A 23 -2.15 -7.11 -2.92
N VAL A 24 -2.81 -8.27 -2.75
CA VAL A 24 -3.24 -9.11 -3.87
C VAL A 24 -4.50 -8.57 -4.53
N ALA A 25 -5.43 -7.98 -3.76
CA ALA A 25 -6.65 -7.35 -4.26
C ALA A 25 -6.41 -5.96 -4.88
N ASP A 26 -5.34 -5.27 -4.48
CA ASP A 26 -4.85 -4.04 -5.11
C ASP A 26 -3.47 -4.28 -5.76
N PRO A 27 -3.38 -5.15 -6.79
CA PRO A 27 -2.08 -5.58 -7.29
C PRO A 27 -1.34 -4.51 -8.09
N MET A 28 -1.94 -3.34 -8.39
CA MET A 28 -1.39 -2.46 -9.42
C MET A 28 -1.84 -1.00 -9.41
N THR A 29 -2.33 -0.43 -8.30
CA THR A 29 -2.62 1.02 -8.23
C THR A 29 -1.63 1.81 -7.40
N ARG A 30 -0.45 1.22 -7.12
CA ARG A 30 0.77 2.02 -7.06
C ARG A 30 1.14 2.42 -8.49
N ARG A 31 0.27 3.25 -9.11
CA ARG A 31 0.77 4.39 -9.88
C ARG A 31 1.67 5.08 -8.87
N THR A 32 2.95 4.72 -8.89
CA THR A 32 4.01 5.63 -8.48
C THR A 32 3.72 6.84 -9.32
N ASP A 33 2.87 7.71 -8.79
CA ASP A 33 2.64 9.00 -9.37
C ASP A 33 4.02 9.59 -9.33
N ARG A 34 4.63 9.56 -10.51
CA ARG A 34 5.97 10.04 -10.78
C ARG A 34 5.88 11.47 -10.34
N GLY A 35 6.32 11.71 -9.10
CA GLY A 35 5.78 12.78 -8.30
C GLY A 35 5.62 14.03 -9.14
N ASP A 36 4.37 14.46 -9.34
CA ASP A 36 4.06 15.87 -9.55
C ASP A 36 4.41 16.55 -8.23
N THR A 37 5.72 16.60 -8.02
CA THR A 37 6.33 17.25 -6.92
C THR A 37 6.15 18.70 -7.26
N TYR A 38 5.58 19.49 -6.36
CA TYR A 38 5.21 20.87 -6.66
C TYR A 38 6.37 21.74 -7.20
N TRP A 39 7.62 21.26 -7.05
CA TRP A 39 8.84 21.87 -7.56
C TRP A 39 9.28 21.39 -8.95
N ILE A 40 8.66 20.38 -9.56
CA ILE A 40 8.99 19.89 -10.91
C ILE A 40 8.04 20.58 -11.88
N PRO A 41 8.49 21.58 -12.66
CA PRO A 41 7.66 22.14 -13.70
C PRO A 41 7.37 21.03 -14.72
N SER A 42 6.10 20.65 -14.81
CA SER A 42 5.61 19.75 -15.85
C SER A 42 5.75 20.48 -17.18
N ASP A 43 6.84 20.22 -17.91
CA ASP A 43 7.04 20.75 -19.26
C ASP A 43 5.84 20.30 -20.12
N PRO A 44 5.10 21.20 -20.78
CA PRO A 44 3.99 20.80 -21.63
C PRO A 44 4.55 19.98 -22.79
N SER A 45 4.35 18.66 -22.72
CA SER A 45 4.61 17.76 -23.84
C SER A 45 3.87 18.31 -25.07
N PRO A 46 4.55 18.58 -26.19
CA PRO A 46 3.89 19.14 -27.36
C PRO A 46 2.97 18.08 -27.92
N ALA A 47 1.67 18.33 -27.84
CA ALA A 47 0.66 17.57 -28.56
C ALA A 47 1.04 17.60 -30.05
N ARG A 48 1.42 16.43 -30.58
CA ARG A 48 1.57 16.18 -32.01
C ARG A 48 0.20 15.92 -32.61
#